data_AF-A0A0X8GLF4-F1
#
_entry.id   AF-A0A0X8GLF4-F1
#
_cell.length_a   1.000
_cell.length_b   1.000
_cell.length_c   1.000
_cell.angle_alpha   90.00
_cell.angle_beta   90.00
_cell.angle_gamma   90.00
#
_symmetry.space_group_name_H-M   'P 1'
#
loop_
_entity.id
_entity.type
_entity.pdbx_description
1 polymer ?
#
loop_
_entity_poly.entity_id
_entity_poly.type
_entity_poly.pdbx_seq_one_letter_code
_entity_poly.pdbx_strand_id
1 'polypeptide(L)'
;MRLETISQELAVFIKKSSIDEGEAVFFAACQVAIVNLDVKNKLINDVFEGMLNGSIISTDLVAELSDFAHEMDENYFDLYGKDKSQALQFFSCARIATALGYMLKEKSVFNIAEAIYEVLMSESEPDRVVEFILLGFVRKK
;
A
#
# COMPACT_ATOMS: atom_id res chain seq x y z
N MET A 1 9.90 5.37 11.53
CA MET A 1 9.18 5.06 10.27
C MET A 1 7.72 5.27 10.56
N ARG A 2 6.93 5.82 9.63
CA ARG A 2 5.52 6.16 9.94
C ARG A 2 4.70 4.93 10.35
N LEU A 3 5.06 3.75 9.88
CA LEU A 3 4.47 2.47 10.29
C LEU A 3 4.38 2.27 11.82
N GLU A 4 5.31 2.84 12.60
CA GLU A 4 5.31 2.77 14.07
C GLU A 4 4.09 3.45 14.71
N THR A 5 3.44 4.39 14.00
CA THR A 5 2.22 5.06 14.49
C THR A 5 0.97 4.20 14.34
N ILE A 6 1.02 3.18 13.50
CA ILE A 6 -0.08 2.21 13.32
C ILE A 6 0.22 0.96 14.14
N SER A 7 1.40 0.36 13.97
CA SER A 7 1.80 -0.83 14.71
C SER A 7 3.31 -0.85 14.96
N GLN A 8 3.68 -0.66 16.22
CA GLN A 8 5.06 -0.78 16.67
C GLN A 8 5.60 -2.21 16.45
N GLU A 9 4.79 -3.23 16.68
CA GLU A 9 5.18 -4.64 16.48
C GLU A 9 5.53 -4.92 15.02
N LEU A 10 4.66 -4.51 14.08
CA LEU A 10 4.89 -4.70 12.65
C LEU A 10 6.11 -3.91 12.17
N ALA A 11 6.29 -2.67 12.64
CA ALA A 11 7.47 -1.88 12.32
C ALA A 11 8.77 -2.54 12.81
N VAL A 12 8.78 -3.10 14.02
CA VAL A 12 9.95 -3.84 14.55
C VAL A 12 10.21 -5.11 13.74
N PHE A 13 9.17 -5.82 13.32
CA PHE A 13 9.30 -6.98 12.44
C PHE A 13 9.97 -6.60 11.13
N ILE A 14 9.42 -5.62 10.38
CA ILE A 14 9.96 -5.18 9.09
C ILE A 14 11.41 -4.70 9.19
N LYS A 15 11.79 -4.01 10.27
CA LYS A 15 13.19 -3.61 10.51
C LYS A 15 14.18 -4.78 10.62
N LYS A 16 13.71 -5.96 11.02
CA LYS A 16 14.52 -7.16 11.23
C LYS A 16 14.41 -8.16 10.09
N SER A 17 13.41 -8.01 9.23
CA SER A 17 13.15 -8.88 8.08
C SER A 17 14.17 -8.67 6.97
N SER A 18 14.35 -9.68 6.13
CA SER A 18 15.01 -9.48 4.83
C SER A 18 14.14 -8.62 3.90
N ILE A 19 14.72 -8.13 2.81
CA ILE A 19 13.97 -7.42 1.77
C ILE A 19 12.84 -8.30 1.23
N ASP A 20 13.13 -9.56 0.90
CA ASP A 20 12.13 -10.49 0.35
C ASP A 20 10.99 -10.77 1.34
N GLU A 21 11.30 -10.91 2.63
CA GLU A 21 10.28 -11.06 3.68
C GLU A 21 9.42 -9.80 3.82
N GLY A 22 10.04 -8.62 3.73
CA GLY A 22 9.33 -7.34 3.74
C GLY A 22 8.44 -7.16 2.50
N GLU A 23 8.92 -7.56 1.32
CA GLU A 23 8.14 -7.58 0.08
C GLU A 23 6.92 -8.50 0.20
N ALA A 24 7.10 -9.71 0.75
CA ALA A 24 6.00 -10.63 0.96
C ALA A 24 4.91 -10.07 1.90
N VAL A 25 5.31 -9.34 2.95
CA VAL A 25 4.38 -8.64 3.84
C VAL A 25 3.64 -7.52 3.11
N PHE A 26 4.38 -6.71 2.33
CA PHE A 26 3.78 -5.66 1.51
C PHE A 26 2.72 -6.23 0.56
N PHE A 27 3.04 -7.30 -0.17
CA PHE A 27 2.10 -7.94 -1.09
C PHE A 27 0.87 -8.49 -0.37
N ALA A 28 1.04 -9.10 0.81
CA ALA A 28 -0.09 -9.57 1.60
C ALA A 28 -0.98 -8.42 2.07
N ALA A 29 -0.40 -7.32 2.54
CA ALA A 29 -1.15 -6.12 2.94
C ALA A 29 -1.92 -5.54 1.75
N CYS A 30 -1.25 -5.37 0.61
CA CYS A 30 -1.82 -4.75 -0.58
C CYS A 30 -2.93 -5.61 -1.18
N GLN A 31 -2.78 -6.94 -1.18
CA GLN A 31 -3.82 -7.86 -1.64
C GLN A 31 -5.09 -7.76 -0.78
N VAL A 32 -4.95 -7.68 0.55
CA VAL A 32 -6.10 -7.46 1.44
C VAL A 32 -6.79 -6.15 1.12
N ALA A 33 -6.02 -5.07 0.93
CA ALA A 33 -6.58 -3.76 0.66
C ALA A 33 -7.31 -3.68 -0.69
N ILE A 34 -6.70 -4.20 -1.77
CA ILE A 34 -7.32 -4.25 -3.11
C ILE A 34 -8.66 -4.99 -3.08
N VAL A 35 -8.75 -6.08 -2.31
CA VAL A 35 -9.99 -6.86 -2.15
C VAL A 35 -11.02 -6.11 -1.30
N ASN A 36 -10.63 -5.57 -0.15
CA ASN A 36 -11.53 -4.88 0.77
C ASN A 36 -12.16 -3.63 0.16
N LEU A 37 -11.38 -2.89 -0.63
CA LEU A 37 -11.76 -1.62 -1.22
C LEU A 37 -12.42 -1.75 -2.60
N ASP A 38 -12.52 -2.97 -3.14
CA ASP A 38 -13.02 -3.24 -4.50
C ASP A 38 -12.35 -2.35 -5.55
N VAL A 39 -11.01 -2.28 -5.50
CA VAL A 39 -10.23 -1.38 -6.37
C VAL A 39 -10.29 -1.87 -7.82
N LYS A 40 -11.19 -1.26 -8.60
CA LYS A 40 -11.39 -1.57 -10.03
C LYS A 40 -10.50 -0.75 -10.98
N ASN A 41 -9.51 -0.04 -10.43
CA ASN A 41 -8.62 0.77 -11.24
C ASN A 41 -7.61 -0.12 -11.98
N LYS A 42 -7.62 -0.07 -13.31
CA LYS A 42 -6.76 -0.91 -14.17
C LYS A 42 -5.26 -0.64 -13.92
N LEU A 43 -4.87 0.62 -13.73
CA LEU A 43 -3.47 1.00 -13.52
C LEU A 43 -2.91 0.39 -12.22
N ILE A 44 -3.63 0.50 -11.11
CA ILE A 44 -3.24 -0.14 -9.83
C ILE A 44 -3.09 -1.65 -10.01
N ASN A 45 -4.07 -2.30 -10.64
CA ASN A 45 -4.08 -3.75 -10.81
C ASN A 45 -2.95 -4.23 -11.73
N ASP A 46 -2.72 -3.57 -12.87
CA ASP A 46 -1.64 -3.90 -13.80
C ASP A 46 -0.27 -3.77 -13.13
N VAL A 47 -0.04 -2.70 -12.37
CA VAL A 47 1.21 -2.49 -11.64
C VAL A 47 1.39 -3.56 -10.57
N PHE A 48 0.36 -3.80 -9.75
CA PHE A 48 0.41 -4.80 -8.68
C PHE A 48 0.67 -6.22 -9.21
N GLU A 49 -0.04 -6.64 -10.26
CA GLU A 49 0.16 -7.93 -10.91
C GLU A 49 1.54 -8.02 -11.58
N GLY A 50 1.98 -6.94 -12.22
CA GLY A 50 3.32 -6.85 -12.79
C GLY A 50 4.41 -7.07 -11.73
N MET A 51 4.28 -6.43 -10.56
CA MET A 51 5.20 -6.61 -9.44
C MET A 51 5.17 -8.05 -8.89
N LEU A 52 3.98 -8.65 -8.71
CA LEU A 52 3.84 -10.03 -8.25
C LEU A 52 4.50 -11.04 -9.19
N ASN A 53 4.42 -10.80 -10.50
CA ASN A 53 5.02 -11.67 -11.51
C ASN A 53 6.52 -11.40 -11.75
N GLY A 54 7.12 -10.44 -11.03
CA GLY A 54 8.51 -10.05 -11.23
C GLY A 54 8.78 -9.35 -12.58
N SER A 55 7.74 -8.78 -13.19
CA SER A 55 7.86 -8.03 -14.44
C SER A 55 8.60 -6.71 -14.22
N ILE A 56 9.37 -6.30 -15.23
CA ILE A 56 9.96 -4.96 -15.25
C ILE A 56 8.85 -3.95 -15.49
N ILE A 57 8.61 -3.07 -14.53
CA ILE A 57 7.68 -1.96 -14.65
C ILE A 57 8.38 -0.79 -15.34
N SER A 58 7.78 -0.25 -16.40
CA SER A 58 8.36 0.85 -17.15
C SER A 58 8.34 2.15 -16.33
N THR A 59 9.31 3.03 -16.57
CA THR A 59 9.34 4.36 -15.95
C THR A 59 8.10 5.18 -16.26
N ASP A 60 7.50 4.98 -17.43
CA ASP A 60 6.26 5.65 -17.83
C ASP A 60 5.09 5.20 -16.96
N LEU A 61 4.99 3.90 -16.65
CA LEU A 61 3.94 3.38 -15.76
C LEU A 61 4.15 3.85 -14.31
N VAL A 62 5.41 4.01 -13.87
CA VAL A 62 5.72 4.61 -12.56
C VAL A 62 5.29 6.09 -12.51
N ALA A 63 5.54 6.85 -13.58
CA ALA A 63 5.10 8.24 -13.67
C ALA A 63 3.57 8.35 -13.69
N GLU A 64 2.90 7.52 -14.49
CA GLU A 64 1.43 7.46 -14.56
C GLU A 64 0.82 7.12 -13.20
N LEU A 65 1.42 6.19 -12.45
CA LEU A 65 0.99 5.84 -11.10
C LEU A 65 1.13 7.02 -10.11
N SER A 66 2.19 7.82 -10.26
CA SER A 66 2.40 9.02 -9.44
C SER A 66 1.38 10.10 -9.76
N ASP A 67 1.11 10.35 -11.04
CA ASP A 67 0.12 11.32 -11.49
C ASP A 67 -1.29 10.89 -11.04
N PHE A 68 -1.61 9.60 -11.16
CA PHE A 68 -2.85 9.02 -10.65
C PHE A 68 -2.99 9.22 -9.13
N ALA A 69 -1.95 8.95 -8.35
CA ALA A 69 -1.99 9.17 -6.90
C ALA A 69 -2.29 10.63 -6.55
N HIS A 70 -1.68 11.57 -7.29
CA HIS A 70 -1.91 12.99 -7.11
C HIS A 70 -3.35 13.40 -7.45
N GLU A 71 -3.88 12.95 -8.59
CA GLU A 71 -5.27 13.22 -9.00
C GLU A 71 -6.28 12.69 -7.97
N MET A 72 -6.05 11.50 -7.42
CA MET A 72 -6.92 10.94 -6.40
C MET A 72 -6.87 11.76 -5.09
N ASP A 73 -5.71 12.28 -4.70
CA ASP A 73 -5.60 13.19 -3.55
C ASP A 73 -6.37 14.51 -3.79
N GLU A 74 -6.28 15.10 -4.98
CA GLU A 74 -7.04 16.31 -5.34
C GLU A 74 -8.55 16.06 -5.26
N ASN A 75 -9.02 14.96 -5.87
CA ASN A 75 -10.43 14.56 -5.81
C ASN A 75 -10.93 14.31 -4.38
N TYR A 76 -10.08 13.74 -3.52
CA TYR A 76 -10.38 13.59 -2.10
C TYR A 76 -10.65 14.96 -1.44
N PHE A 77 -9.75 15.93 -1.60
CA PHE A 77 -9.91 17.26 -0.99
C PHE A 77 -11.13 18.02 -1.52
N ASP A 78 -11.43 17.90 -2.81
CA ASP A 78 -12.58 18.56 -3.45
C ASP A 78 -13.93 18.04 -2.95
N LEU A 79 -13.99 16.76 -2.57
CA LEU A 79 -15.17 16.09 -2.05
C LEU A 79 -15.20 16.00 -0.52
N TYR A 80 -14.10 16.28 0.16
CA TYR A 80 -14.03 16.25 1.62
C TYR A 80 -14.99 17.29 2.21
N GLY A 81 -16.07 16.79 2.82
CA GLY A 81 -17.16 17.61 3.38
C GLY A 81 -18.42 17.69 2.51
N LYS A 82 -18.41 17.13 1.29
CA LYS A 82 -19.59 17.01 0.42
C LYS A 82 -20.08 15.56 0.34
N ASP A 83 -19.17 14.64 0.02
CA ASP A 83 -19.44 13.20 -0.01
C ASP A 83 -18.28 12.46 0.65
N LYS A 84 -18.47 12.11 1.93
CA LYS A 84 -17.44 11.44 2.72
C LYS A 84 -17.13 10.04 2.18
N SER A 85 -18.11 9.32 1.66
CA SER A 85 -17.88 7.94 1.20
C SER A 85 -17.03 7.94 -0.08
N GLN A 86 -17.39 8.79 -1.03
CA GLN A 86 -16.64 8.90 -2.28
C GLN A 86 -15.25 9.50 -2.06
N ALA A 87 -15.14 10.51 -1.18
CA ALA A 87 -13.84 11.06 -0.80
C ALA A 87 -12.92 9.97 -0.21
N LEU A 88 -13.43 9.13 0.70
CA LEU A 88 -12.62 8.05 1.27
C LEU A 88 -12.18 7.04 0.21
N GLN A 89 -13.00 6.74 -0.82
CA GLN A 89 -12.55 5.90 -1.93
C GLN A 89 -11.37 6.52 -2.70
N PHE A 90 -11.43 7.82 -2.98
CA PHE A 90 -10.32 8.53 -3.61
C PHE A 90 -9.06 8.51 -2.74
N PHE A 91 -9.21 8.78 -1.45
CA PHE A 91 -8.11 8.70 -0.49
C PHE A 91 -7.47 7.30 -0.51
N SER A 92 -8.26 6.23 -0.40
CA SER A 92 -7.75 4.86 -0.40
C SER A 92 -7.00 4.52 -1.70
N CYS A 93 -7.52 4.90 -2.86
CA CYS A 93 -6.84 4.73 -4.14
C CYS A 93 -5.50 5.48 -4.20
N ALA A 94 -5.46 6.74 -3.73
CA ALA A 94 -4.23 7.53 -3.67
C ALA A 94 -3.17 6.85 -2.79
N ARG A 95 -3.58 6.34 -1.63
CA ARG A 95 -2.70 5.63 -0.69
C ARG A 95 -2.13 4.35 -1.30
N ILE A 96 -2.95 3.53 -1.96
CA ILE A 96 -2.48 2.30 -2.62
C ILE A 96 -1.50 2.61 -3.75
N ALA A 97 -1.82 3.58 -4.61
CA ALA A 97 -0.95 4.00 -5.69
C ALA A 97 0.40 4.52 -5.17
N THR A 98 0.38 5.32 -4.10
CA THR A 98 1.59 5.79 -3.41
C THR A 98 2.42 4.63 -2.86
N ALA A 99 1.76 3.62 -2.27
CA ALA A 99 2.43 2.44 -1.74
C ALA A 99 3.18 1.65 -2.82
N LEU A 100 2.51 1.39 -3.95
CA LEU A 100 3.13 0.78 -5.13
C LEU A 100 4.31 1.63 -5.63
N GLY A 101 4.16 2.95 -5.67
CA GLY A 101 5.23 3.88 -6.03
C GLY A 101 6.46 3.79 -5.11
N TYR A 102 6.28 3.62 -3.79
CA TYR A 102 7.41 3.39 -2.87
C TYR A 102 8.20 2.12 -3.20
N MET A 103 7.48 1.03 -3.51
CA MET A 103 8.10 -0.25 -3.85
C MET A 103 8.85 -0.24 -5.18
N LEU A 104 8.48 0.64 -6.11
CA LEU A 104 9.10 0.76 -7.43
C LEU A 104 10.34 1.66 -7.47
N LYS A 105 10.62 2.43 -6.40
CA LYS A 105 11.79 3.32 -6.34
C LYS A 105 13.09 2.57 -6.10
N GLU A 106 13.21 1.98 -4.93
CA GLU A 106 14.40 1.26 -4.48
C GLU A 106 13.98 0.21 -3.47
N LYS A 107 14.56 -1.00 -3.58
CA LYS A 107 14.37 -2.06 -2.59
C LYS A 107 15.12 -1.73 -1.30
N SER A 108 14.43 -1.11 -0.36
CA SER A 108 14.97 -0.80 0.97
C SER A 108 13.93 -1.06 2.06
N VAL A 109 14.39 -1.39 3.26
CA VAL A 109 13.53 -1.57 4.45
C VAL A 109 12.70 -0.31 4.71
N PHE A 110 13.26 0.87 4.45
CA PHE A 110 12.55 2.14 4.58
C PHE A 110 11.37 2.22 3.61
N ASN A 111 11.60 2.00 2.31
CA ASN A 111 10.52 2.07 1.30
C ASN A 111 9.46 0.99 1.53
N ILE A 112 9.85 -0.22 1.95
CA ILE A 112 8.90 -1.28 2.31
C ILE A 112 8.02 -0.84 3.48
N ALA A 113 8.60 -0.28 4.54
CA ALA A 113 7.84 0.16 5.70
C ALA A 113 6.90 1.32 5.38
N GLU A 114 7.34 2.26 4.55
CA GLU A 114 6.50 3.37 4.08
C GLU A 114 5.39 2.88 3.13
N ALA A 115 5.67 1.92 2.25
CA ALA A 115 4.66 1.30 1.40
C ALA A 115 3.58 0.58 2.22
N ILE A 116 3.98 -0.23 3.21
CA ILE A 116 3.04 -0.90 4.12
C ILE A 116 2.22 0.13 4.89
N TYR A 117 2.83 1.22 5.38
CA TYR A 117 2.11 2.29 6.05
C TYR A 117 1.02 2.90 5.14
N GLU A 118 1.35 3.23 3.90
CA GLU A 118 0.37 3.79 2.95
C GLU A 118 -0.78 2.80 2.68
N VAL A 119 -0.49 1.51 2.48
CA VAL A 119 -1.55 0.49 2.33
C VAL A 119 -2.45 0.45 3.57
N LEU A 120 -1.89 0.44 4.78
CA LEU A 120 -2.69 0.41 6.00
C LEU A 120 -3.54 1.69 6.15
N MET A 121 -3.00 2.84 5.75
CA MET A 121 -3.78 4.09 5.75
C MET A 121 -4.95 4.06 4.77
N SER A 122 -4.90 3.24 3.72
CA SER A 122 -6.02 3.10 2.78
C SER A 122 -7.23 2.37 3.39
N GLU A 123 -7.02 1.64 4.49
CA GLU A 123 -8.03 0.80 5.12
C GLU A 123 -8.82 1.53 6.20
N SER A 124 -10.10 1.18 6.34
CA SER A 124 -10.93 1.69 7.43
C SER A 124 -10.64 1.05 8.79
N GLU A 125 -10.10 -0.18 8.79
CA GLU A 125 -9.73 -0.94 9.98
C GLU A 125 -8.28 -1.46 9.85
N PRO A 126 -7.26 -0.58 9.87
CA PRO A 126 -5.86 -0.97 9.66
C PRO A 126 -5.37 -2.05 10.63
N ASP A 127 -5.88 -2.04 11.88
CA ASP A 127 -5.51 -3.02 12.90
C ASP A 127 -5.85 -4.45 12.50
N ARG A 128 -6.96 -4.67 11.77
CA ARG A 128 -7.35 -6.01 11.28
C ARG A 128 -6.37 -6.53 10.23
N VAL A 129 -5.90 -5.64 9.35
CA VAL A 129 -4.90 -5.99 8.34
C VAL A 129 -3.56 -6.29 9.01
N VAL A 130 -3.17 -5.51 10.02
CA VAL A 130 -1.99 -5.77 10.85
C VAL A 130 -2.09 -7.14 11.53
N GLU A 131 -3.20 -7.47 12.17
CA GLU A 131 -3.40 -8.78 12.81
C GLU A 131 -3.26 -9.93 11.81
N PHE A 132 -3.89 -9.80 10.64
CA PHE A 132 -3.77 -10.77 9.55
C PHE A 132 -2.31 -10.99 9.14
N ILE A 133 -1.55 -9.91 8.95
CA ILE A 133 -0.12 -9.95 8.60
C ILE A 133 0.69 -10.63 9.72
N LEU A 134 0.51 -10.20 10.97
CA LEU A 134 1.29 -10.73 12.09
C LEU A 134 1.01 -12.24 12.32
N LEU A 135 -0.22 -12.68 12.15
CA LEU A 135 -0.58 -14.10 12.17
C LEU A 135 0.07 -14.88 11.02
N GLY A 136 0.12 -14.29 9.82
CA GLY A 136 0.68 -14.91 8.63
C GLY A 136 2.20 -15.05 8.64
N PHE A 137 2.91 -14.06 9.19
CA PHE A 137 4.36 -13.90 9.00
C PHE A 137 5.18 -13.90 10.30
N VAL A 138 4.63 -13.43 11.41
CA VAL A 138 5.37 -13.29 12.68
C VAL A 138 5.17 -14.51 13.56
N ARG A 139 3.92 -14.98 13.69
CA ARG A 139 3.56 -16.07 14.62
C ARG A 139 3.70 -17.49 14.06
N LYS A 140 4.16 -17.63 12.82
CA LYS A 140 4.45 -18.93 12.19
C LYS A 140 5.90 -19.41 12.38
N LYS A 141 6.77 -18.57 12.94
CA LYS A 141 8.15 -18.92 13.34
C LYS A 141 8.17 -19.24 14.82
#